data_AF-A0A7C5GUM9-F1
#
_entry.id   AF-A0A7C5GUM9-F1
#
_cell.length_a   1.000
_cell.length_b   1.000
_cell.length_c   1.000
_cell.angle_alpha   90.00
_cell.angle_beta   90.00
_cell.angle_gamma   90.00
#
_symmetry.space_group_name_H-M   'P 1'
#
loop_
_entity.id
_entity.type
_entity.pdbx_description
1 polymer ?
#
loop_
_entity_poly.entity_id
_entity_poly.type
_entity_poly.pdbx_seq_one_letter_code
_entity_poly.pdbx_strand_id
1 'polypeptide(L)'
;MIKSSMLLAVGILIAGANAALANCSRSDVDHYLKSGFSHTQIVQLCGAVNKGAAPAPVVAAPHSPIPQTAPVVGANHSQNESVFFKSAINARQVDLFADKIVYTDKACIKFGLEDMMGEKEELCRDVQTSIHFAGLQVIRATRGIPLIQKRELVVQGTINRVLLKPDSIPAKFKQDFFDDFATQPKTINIPIRERFDPEEVAQRLLAKK
;
A
#
# COMPACT_ATOMS: atom_id res chain seq x y z
N MET A 1 31.34 -20.97 -55.09
CA MET A 1 31.94 -19.93 -54.22
C MET A 1 31.39 -20.19 -52.82
N ILE A 2 31.99 -21.02 -51.95
CA ILE A 2 33.24 -20.88 -51.19
C ILE A 2 33.28 -19.62 -50.30
N LYS A 3 33.25 -19.89 -48.98
CA LYS A 3 33.86 -19.20 -47.82
C LYS A 3 33.17 -18.00 -47.16
N SER A 4 32.76 -18.24 -45.90
CA SER A 4 33.30 -17.65 -44.65
C SER A 4 32.15 -17.35 -43.69
N SER A 5 31.90 -18.15 -42.66
CA SER A 5 32.62 -18.18 -41.38
C SER A 5 33.01 -16.80 -40.85
N MET A 6 32.24 -16.29 -39.89
CA MET A 6 32.82 -15.55 -38.77
C MET A 6 31.94 -15.73 -37.54
N LEU A 7 32.36 -16.68 -36.69
CA LEU A 7 32.07 -16.68 -35.26
C LEU A 7 32.55 -15.35 -34.66
N LEU A 8 31.73 -14.70 -33.84
CA LEU A 8 32.24 -13.87 -32.76
C LEU A 8 31.60 -14.30 -31.46
N ALA A 9 32.40 -15.03 -30.68
CA ALA A 9 32.14 -15.37 -29.29
C ALA A 9 32.12 -14.08 -28.46
N VAL A 10 30.98 -13.77 -27.83
CA VAL A 10 30.94 -12.81 -26.73
C VAL A 10 31.01 -13.61 -25.44
N GLY A 11 32.20 -13.54 -24.84
CA GLY A 11 32.59 -14.27 -23.64
C GLY A 11 31.73 -13.92 -22.43
N ILE A 12 31.32 -14.98 -21.74
CA ILE A 12 30.78 -14.94 -20.39
C ILE A 12 31.94 -14.58 -19.47
N LEU A 13 31.98 -13.33 -19.00
CA LEU A 13 32.81 -12.92 -17.86
C LEU A 13 32.12 -13.40 -16.58
N ILE A 14 32.56 -14.56 -16.08
CA ILE A 14 32.32 -14.99 -14.71
C ILE A 14 33.22 -14.11 -13.83
N ALA A 15 32.70 -12.97 -13.38
CA ALA A 15 33.36 -12.18 -12.35
C ALA A 15 33.27 -12.95 -11.03
N GLY A 16 34.45 -13.23 -10.46
CA GLY A 16 34.64 -14.05 -9.30
C GLY A 16 33.85 -13.60 -8.08
N ALA A 17 33.39 -14.59 -7.32
CA ALA A 17 33.02 -14.42 -5.93
C ALA A 17 34.29 -14.04 -5.14
N ASN A 18 34.53 -12.74 -5.00
CA ASN A 18 35.34 -12.24 -3.91
C ASN A 18 34.54 -12.49 -2.63
N ALA A 19 34.87 -13.56 -1.90
CA ALA A 19 34.57 -13.67 -0.49
C ALA A 19 35.41 -12.61 0.25
N ALA A 20 35.02 -11.35 0.11
CA ALA A 20 35.44 -10.30 1.01
C ALA A 20 34.69 -10.56 2.32
N LEU A 21 35.43 -11.03 3.32
CA LEU A 21 35.00 -11.04 4.71
C LEU A 21 34.59 -9.60 5.05
N ALA A 22 33.28 -9.34 5.07
CA ALA A 22 32.72 -8.02 5.32
C ALA A 22 32.85 -7.68 6.80
N ASN A 23 34.07 -7.29 7.20
CA ASN A 23 34.27 -6.54 8.42
C ASN A 23 33.84 -5.11 8.09
N CYS A 24 32.64 -4.69 8.52
CA CYS A 24 32.10 -3.36 8.18
C CYS A 24 33.14 -2.29 8.50
N SER A 25 33.66 -1.66 7.45
CA SER A 25 34.62 -0.58 7.58
C SER A 25 33.86 0.71 7.94
N ARG A 26 34.56 1.68 8.52
CA ARG A 26 33.96 2.96 8.90
C ARG A 26 33.30 3.68 7.70
N SER A 27 33.86 3.52 6.49
CA SER A 27 33.27 4.06 5.25
C SER A 27 31.94 3.44 4.88
N ASP A 28 31.71 2.16 5.22
CA ASP A 28 30.45 1.48 4.92
C ASP A 28 29.33 2.00 5.82
N VAL A 29 29.64 2.23 7.10
CA VAL A 29 28.70 2.83 8.07
C VAL A 29 28.25 4.22 7.60
N ASP A 30 29.19 5.06 7.16
CA ASP A 30 28.88 6.40 6.67
C ASP A 30 28.03 6.39 5.38
N HIS A 31 28.26 5.41 4.50
CA HIS A 31 27.43 5.21 3.30
C HIS A 31 25.97 4.86 3.67
N TYR A 32 25.77 3.97 4.64
CA TYR A 32 24.43 3.58 5.07
C TYR A 32 23.70 4.70 5.81
N LEU A 33 24.41 5.48 6.64
CA LEU A 33 23.85 6.64 7.30
C LEU A 33 23.39 7.71 6.28
N LYS A 34 24.19 7.99 5.24
CA LYS A 34 23.80 8.90 4.15
C LYS A 34 22.61 8.39 3.34
N SER A 35 22.45 7.07 3.26
CA SER A 35 21.33 6.42 2.57
C SER A 35 20.06 6.34 3.42
N GLY A 36 20.08 6.91 4.64
CA GLY A 36 18.91 6.99 5.53
C GLY A 36 18.66 5.77 6.41
N PHE A 37 19.63 4.85 6.51
CA PHE A 37 19.51 3.69 7.41
C PHE A 37 19.66 4.10 8.87
N SER A 38 18.87 3.50 9.75
CA SER A 38 19.00 3.69 11.19
C SER A 38 20.19 2.91 11.75
N HIS A 39 20.78 3.42 12.84
CA HIS A 39 21.93 2.80 13.51
C HIS A 39 21.66 1.33 13.89
N THR A 40 20.43 0.98 14.27
CA THR A 40 20.04 -0.39 14.64
C THR A 40 20.09 -1.38 13.46
N GLN A 41 19.74 -0.92 12.25
CA GLN A 41 19.80 -1.72 11.03
C GLN A 41 21.24 -1.96 10.59
N ILE A 42 22.12 -0.96 10.76
CA ILE A 42 23.55 -1.07 10.44
C ILE A 42 24.22 -2.11 11.36
N VAL A 43 23.92 -2.07 12.66
CA VAL A 43 24.48 -3.05 13.62
C VAL A 43 24.02 -4.48 13.33
N GLN A 44 22.78 -4.68 12.88
CA GLN A 44 22.29 -6.01 12.48
C GLN A 44 22.98 -6.52 11.22
N LEU A 45 23.16 -5.65 10.21
CA LEU A 45 23.87 -6.00 8.98
C LEU A 45 25.32 -6.40 9.27
N CYS A 46 26.01 -5.63 10.10
CA CYS A 46 27.41 -5.83 10.43
C CYS A 46 27.63 -6.94 11.48
N GLY A 47 26.65 -7.18 12.35
CA GLY A 47 26.72 -8.18 13.42
C GLY A 47 26.39 -9.61 12.97
N ALA A 48 25.55 -9.78 11.95
CA ALA A 48 25.17 -11.09 11.43
C ALA A 48 26.31 -11.83 10.68
N VAL A 49 27.38 -11.11 10.32
CA VAL A 49 28.53 -11.66 9.58
C VAL A 49 29.55 -12.35 10.50
N ASN A 50 29.48 -12.14 11.82
CA ASN A 50 30.48 -12.60 12.78
C ASN A 50 30.14 -13.92 13.53
N LYS A 51 29.27 -14.78 12.99
CA LYS A 51 29.05 -16.11 13.59
C LYS A 51 29.16 -17.24 12.56
N GLY A 52 30.36 -17.82 12.48
CA GLY A 52 30.59 -19.10 11.80
C GLY A 52 32.00 -19.68 11.94
N ALA A 53 32.32 -20.30 13.08
CA ALA A 53 33.26 -21.44 13.22
C ALA A 53 33.13 -22.09 14.63
N ALA A 54 32.89 -23.41 14.70
CA ALA A 54 32.53 -24.24 15.87
C ALA A 54 33.76 -24.94 16.54
N PRO A 55 33.69 -25.87 17.55
CA PRO A 55 32.56 -26.43 18.36
C PRO A 55 32.76 -26.60 19.91
N ALA A 56 31.63 -26.73 20.66
CA ALA A 56 31.24 -27.42 21.95
C ALA A 56 32.26 -27.74 23.10
N PRO A 57 31.90 -27.84 24.43
CA PRO A 57 30.66 -28.46 24.98
C PRO A 57 29.96 -27.87 26.26
N VAL A 58 28.63 -28.12 26.33
CA VAL A 58 27.70 -28.45 27.44
C VAL A 58 27.92 -27.94 28.90
N VAL A 59 26.94 -27.23 29.49
CA VAL A 59 26.27 -27.51 30.81
C VAL A 59 24.86 -26.84 30.85
N ALA A 60 23.89 -27.57 31.42
CA ALA A 60 22.44 -27.36 31.62
C ALA A 60 22.05 -26.06 32.39
N ALA A 61 20.81 -25.54 32.46
CA ALA A 61 19.44 -26.09 32.50
C ALA A 61 18.38 -24.93 32.28
N PRO A 62 17.05 -25.05 32.53
CA PRO A 62 16.07 -25.73 31.66
C PRO A 62 14.73 -24.95 31.42
N HIS A 63 13.98 -25.36 30.39
CA HIS A 63 12.53 -25.16 30.12
C HIS A 63 11.91 -23.75 29.90
N SER A 64 11.64 -23.42 28.62
CA SER A 64 10.28 -23.17 28.08
C SER A 64 10.31 -23.16 26.54
N PRO A 65 9.33 -23.76 25.82
CA PRO A 65 9.40 -23.94 24.37
C PRO A 65 8.92 -22.67 23.65
N ILE A 66 9.81 -22.05 22.87
CA ILE A 66 9.40 -21.00 21.91
C ILE A 66 9.50 -21.59 20.49
N PRO A 67 8.47 -21.42 19.64
CA PRO A 67 8.29 -22.19 18.42
C PRO A 67 9.28 -21.78 17.33
N GLN A 68 9.65 -22.77 16.52
CA GLN A 68 10.44 -22.64 15.30
C GLN A 68 9.88 -21.50 14.43
N THR A 69 10.68 -20.46 14.24
CA THR A 69 10.36 -19.33 13.36
C THR A 69 10.33 -19.82 11.91
N ALA A 70 9.12 -19.83 11.38
CA ALA A 70 8.78 -19.91 9.95
C ALA A 70 9.57 -18.87 9.13
N PRO A 71 9.72 -19.07 7.81
CA PRO A 71 10.59 -18.24 6.98
C PRO A 71 10.12 -16.78 6.96
N VAL A 72 11.08 -15.85 7.08
CA VAL A 72 10.87 -14.40 6.97
C VAL A 72 10.54 -14.04 5.52
N VAL A 73 9.30 -14.29 5.11
CA VAL A 73 8.75 -13.90 3.79
C VAL A 73 7.62 -12.86 3.95
N GLY A 74 7.14 -12.60 5.18
CA GLY A 74 5.95 -11.78 5.41
C GLY A 74 6.14 -10.25 5.52
N ALA A 75 7.30 -9.77 5.99
CA ALA A 75 7.45 -8.35 6.32
C ALA A 75 7.55 -7.44 5.07
N ASN A 76 8.30 -7.87 4.05
CA ASN A 76 8.46 -7.10 2.80
C ASN A 76 7.16 -7.04 1.99
N HIS A 77 6.35 -8.10 2.01
CA HIS A 77 5.12 -8.15 1.21
C HIS A 77 4.06 -7.18 1.74
N SER A 78 3.90 -7.08 3.07
CA SER A 78 2.92 -6.16 3.67
C SER A 78 3.30 -4.68 3.49
N GLN A 79 4.59 -4.33 3.52
CA GLN A 79 5.03 -2.96 3.28
C GLN A 79 4.83 -2.53 1.82
N ASN A 80 5.15 -3.41 0.87
CA ASN A 80 4.94 -3.16 -0.56
C ASN A 80 3.45 -2.91 -0.88
N GLU A 81 2.55 -3.65 -0.23
CA GLU A 81 1.11 -3.51 -0.40
C GLU A 81 0.58 -2.19 0.18
N SER A 82 1.07 -1.79 1.37
CA SER A 82 0.73 -0.47 1.94
C SER A 82 1.16 0.67 1.02
N VAL A 83 2.38 0.60 0.48
CA VAL A 83 2.90 1.59 -0.48
C VAL A 83 2.08 1.61 -1.78
N PHE A 84 1.69 0.44 -2.27
CA PHE A 84 0.83 0.32 -3.45
C PHE A 84 -0.51 1.03 -3.23
N PHE A 85 -1.28 0.69 -2.19
CA PHE A 85 -2.61 1.30 -1.99
C PHE A 85 -2.54 2.79 -1.70
N LYS A 86 -1.53 3.26 -0.94
CA LYS A 86 -1.26 4.69 -0.75
C LYS A 86 -1.02 5.43 -2.07
N SER A 87 -0.37 4.76 -3.02
CA SER A 87 -0.10 5.32 -4.34
C SER A 87 -1.31 5.23 -5.26
N ALA A 88 -2.10 4.15 -5.17
CA ALA A 88 -3.18 3.84 -6.08
C ALA A 88 -4.48 4.57 -5.78
N ILE A 89 -4.81 4.75 -4.50
CA ILE A 89 -6.05 5.39 -4.07
C ILE A 89 -5.85 6.92 -4.06
N ASN A 90 -6.77 7.62 -4.71
CA ASN A 90 -6.83 9.08 -4.76
C ASN A 90 -7.53 9.62 -3.51
N ALA A 91 -6.87 9.47 -2.37
CA ALA A 91 -7.32 9.95 -1.07
C ALA A 91 -6.18 10.68 -0.35
N ARG A 92 -6.51 11.51 0.65
CA ARG A 92 -5.51 12.29 1.40
C ARG A 92 -4.66 11.41 2.30
N GLN A 93 -5.30 10.43 2.93
CA GLN A 93 -4.67 9.44 3.80
C GLN A 93 -5.22 8.07 3.44
N VAL A 94 -4.36 7.06 3.42
CA VAL A 94 -4.70 5.66 3.14
C VAL A 94 -3.88 4.80 4.08
N ASP A 95 -4.56 4.01 4.91
CA ASP A 95 -3.96 3.09 5.86
C ASP A 95 -4.47 1.68 5.58
N LEU A 96 -3.53 0.76 5.42
CA LEU A 96 -3.80 -0.65 5.20
C LEU A 96 -3.61 -1.39 6.53
N PHE A 97 -4.67 -2.05 7.00
CA PHE A 97 -4.63 -2.94 8.15
C PHE A 97 -4.76 -4.40 7.69
N ALA A 98 -4.65 -5.34 8.62
CA ALA A 98 -4.76 -6.76 8.31
C ALA A 98 -6.16 -7.15 7.76
N ASP A 99 -7.22 -6.54 8.28
CA ASP A 99 -8.62 -6.92 8.02
C ASP A 99 -9.41 -5.88 7.22
N LYS A 100 -8.82 -4.69 7.00
CA LYS A 100 -9.50 -3.57 6.37
C LYS A 100 -8.55 -2.56 5.74
N ILE A 101 -9.10 -1.75 4.85
CA ILE A 101 -8.47 -0.53 4.36
C ILE A 101 -9.25 0.68 4.89
N VAL A 102 -8.52 1.72 5.29
CA VAL A 102 -9.10 2.99 5.74
C VAL A 102 -8.53 4.11 4.90
N TYR A 103 -9.37 5.00 4.39
CA TYR A 103 -8.91 6.18 3.66
C TYR A 103 -9.76 7.40 3.96
N THR A 104 -9.18 8.59 3.77
CA THR A 104 -9.88 9.86 3.95
C THR A 104 -9.99 10.61 2.63
N ASP A 105 -11.20 10.84 2.17
CA ASP A 105 -11.53 11.58 0.96
C ASP A 105 -12.54 12.71 1.24
N LYS A 106 -12.92 13.45 0.19
CA LYS A 106 -13.95 14.47 0.27
C LYS A 106 -15.26 13.89 -0.22
N ALA A 107 -16.28 13.92 0.63
CA ALA A 107 -17.66 13.75 0.19
C ALA A 107 -18.27 15.13 -0.06
N CYS A 108 -18.77 15.36 -1.27
CA CYS A 108 -19.40 16.61 -1.67
C CYS A 108 -20.89 16.37 -1.93
N ILE A 109 -21.72 17.22 -1.35
CA ILE A 109 -23.16 17.26 -1.60
C ILE A 109 -23.50 18.54 -2.36
N LYS A 110 -24.53 18.49 -3.20
CA LYS A 110 -25.09 19.66 -3.89
C LYS A 110 -26.45 19.98 -3.31
N PHE A 111 -26.69 21.24 -2.95
CA PHE A 111 -27.92 21.68 -2.26
C PHE A 111 -28.33 23.09 -2.69
N GLY A 112 -29.51 23.51 -2.23
CA GLY A 112 -30.11 24.78 -2.60
C GLY A 112 -30.79 24.75 -3.97
N LEU A 113 -31.28 25.91 -4.38
CA LEU A 113 -31.83 26.13 -5.71
C LEU A 113 -30.69 26.22 -6.73
N GLU A 114 -30.98 25.81 -7.96
CA GLU A 114 -30.10 26.05 -9.08
C GLU A 114 -30.01 27.56 -9.34
N ASP A 115 -28.81 28.06 -9.55
CA ASP A 115 -28.59 29.43 -9.97
C ASP A 115 -29.00 29.64 -11.45
N MET A 116 -28.78 30.86 -11.98
CA MET A 116 -29.11 31.19 -13.38
C MET A 116 -28.35 30.33 -14.40
N MET A 117 -27.30 29.62 -13.98
CA MET A 117 -26.48 28.72 -14.80
C MET A 117 -26.84 27.24 -14.59
N GLY A 118 -27.84 26.94 -13.75
CA GLY A 118 -28.24 25.56 -13.44
C GLY A 118 -27.35 24.88 -12.39
N GLU A 119 -26.52 25.63 -11.66
CA GLU A 119 -25.60 25.08 -10.67
C GLU A 119 -26.16 25.21 -9.25
N LYS A 120 -25.99 24.15 -8.45
CA LYS A 120 -26.33 24.12 -7.03
C LYS A 120 -25.09 24.43 -6.19
N GLU A 121 -25.28 25.00 -5.00
CA GLU A 121 -24.20 25.16 -4.03
C GLU A 121 -23.61 23.79 -3.66
N GLU A 122 -22.29 23.69 -3.54
CA GLU A 122 -21.58 22.46 -3.21
C GLU A 122 -20.83 22.57 -1.88
N LEU A 123 -20.96 21.54 -1.03
CA LEU A 123 -20.30 21.47 0.29
C LEU A 123 -19.55 20.16 0.40
N CYS A 124 -18.22 20.27 0.37
CA CYS A 124 -17.33 19.13 0.56
C CYS A 124 -16.88 19.01 2.02
N ARG A 125 -16.88 17.79 2.56
CA ARG A 125 -16.35 17.48 3.88
C ARG A 125 -15.46 16.26 3.87
N ASP A 126 -14.49 16.25 4.77
CA ASP A 126 -13.56 15.13 4.93
C ASP A 126 -14.28 13.96 5.60
N VAL A 127 -14.28 12.83 4.91
CA VAL A 127 -14.91 11.59 5.35
C VAL A 127 -13.85 10.51 5.43
N GLN A 128 -13.78 9.86 6.57
CA GLN A 128 -13.00 8.64 6.73
C GLN A 128 -13.88 7.45 6.37
N THR A 129 -13.46 6.69 5.37
CA THR A 129 -14.10 5.46 4.91
C THR A 129 -13.26 4.28 5.34
N SER A 130 -13.89 3.27 5.95
CA SER A 130 -13.29 1.99 6.31
C SER A 130 -14.02 0.88 5.58
N ILE A 131 -13.26 0.00 4.91
CA ILE A 131 -13.79 -1.13 4.14
C ILE A 131 -13.12 -2.39 4.66
N HIS A 132 -13.90 -3.32 5.23
CA HIS A 132 -13.38 -4.62 5.65
C HIS A 132 -13.23 -5.56 4.44
N PHE A 133 -12.18 -6.36 4.44
CA PHE A 133 -11.93 -7.35 3.38
C PHE A 133 -12.85 -8.57 3.50
N ALA A 134 -13.30 -8.88 4.72
CA ALA A 134 -14.26 -9.94 4.96
C ALA A 134 -15.59 -9.64 4.23
N GLY A 135 -15.95 -10.53 3.30
CA GLY A 135 -17.15 -10.38 2.49
C GLY A 135 -17.07 -9.30 1.40
N LEU A 136 -15.90 -8.72 1.15
CA LEU A 136 -15.68 -7.74 0.08
C LEU A 136 -15.92 -8.39 -1.30
N GLN A 137 -16.64 -7.68 -2.16
CA GLN A 137 -16.87 -8.04 -3.55
C GLN A 137 -16.58 -6.83 -4.44
N VAL A 138 -15.99 -7.07 -5.61
CA VAL A 138 -15.82 -6.05 -6.64
C VAL A 138 -16.99 -6.15 -7.59
N ILE A 139 -17.83 -5.11 -7.60
CA ILE A 139 -19.02 -5.03 -8.48
C ILE A 139 -18.62 -4.52 -9.85
N ARG A 140 -17.66 -3.59 -9.90
CA ARG A 140 -17.19 -2.99 -11.14
C ARG A 140 -15.77 -2.51 -10.97
N ALA A 141 -14.90 -2.85 -11.92
CA ALA A 141 -13.60 -2.24 -12.07
C ALA A 141 -13.47 -1.89 -13.55
N THR A 142 -13.38 -0.61 -13.87
CA THR A 142 -13.38 -0.16 -15.27
C THR A 142 -12.37 0.94 -15.48
N ARG A 143 -11.45 0.70 -16.41
CA ARG A 143 -10.51 1.72 -16.87
C ARG A 143 -11.28 2.87 -17.50
N GLY A 144 -10.91 4.08 -17.12
CA GLY A 144 -11.47 5.28 -17.75
C GLY A 144 -10.92 5.45 -19.16
N ILE A 145 -11.79 5.82 -20.10
CA ILE A 145 -11.41 6.26 -21.45
C ILE A 145 -11.58 7.78 -21.47
N PRO A 146 -10.54 8.56 -21.85
CA PRO A 146 -10.64 10.01 -21.92
C PRO A 146 -11.89 10.45 -22.69
N LEU A 147 -12.67 11.36 -22.12
CA LEU A 147 -13.91 11.94 -22.69
C LEU A 147 -15.11 11.00 -22.86
N ILE A 148 -14.97 9.68 -22.72
CA ILE A 148 -16.05 8.72 -23.00
C ILE A 148 -16.53 8.02 -21.72
N GLN A 149 -15.60 7.59 -20.88
CA GLN A 149 -15.93 6.76 -19.73
C GLN A 149 -15.09 7.13 -18.52
N LYS A 150 -15.76 7.39 -17.40
CA LYS A 150 -15.09 7.62 -16.12
C LYS A 150 -14.50 6.32 -15.59
N ARG A 151 -13.38 6.45 -14.91
CA ARG A 151 -12.74 5.35 -14.19
C ARG A 151 -13.52 5.03 -12.94
N GLU A 152 -13.76 3.75 -12.69
CA GLU A 152 -14.55 3.31 -11.52
C GLU A 152 -13.96 2.05 -10.89
N LEU A 153 -13.98 2.01 -9.56
CA LEU A 153 -13.78 0.80 -8.76
C LEU A 153 -14.90 0.73 -7.72
N VAL A 154 -16.00 0.09 -8.08
CA VAL A 154 -17.16 -0.08 -7.20
C VAL A 154 -17.03 -1.40 -6.45
N VAL A 155 -17.03 -1.33 -5.13
CA VAL A 155 -16.99 -2.48 -4.23
C VAL A 155 -18.26 -2.57 -3.39
N GLN A 156 -18.58 -3.77 -2.94
CA GLN A 156 -19.66 -4.08 -2.01
C GLN A 156 -19.09 -4.83 -0.80
N GLY A 157 -19.57 -4.53 0.41
CA GLY A 157 -19.13 -5.22 1.61
C GLY A 157 -19.49 -4.47 2.88
N THR A 158 -18.74 -4.74 3.95
CA THR A 158 -18.87 -4.01 5.22
C THR A 158 -18.10 -2.69 5.14
N ILE A 159 -18.82 -1.61 4.88
CA ILE A 159 -18.28 -0.26 4.69
C ILE A 159 -18.81 0.65 5.80
N ASN A 160 -17.91 1.38 6.46
CA ASN A 160 -18.24 2.39 7.46
C ASN A 160 -17.68 3.74 7.04
N ARG A 161 -18.46 4.81 7.22
CA ARG A 161 -18.07 6.18 6.89
C ARG A 161 -18.30 7.07 8.09
N VAL A 162 -17.27 7.85 8.44
CA VAL A 162 -17.29 8.78 9.56
C VAL A 162 -16.88 10.15 9.08
N LEU A 163 -17.70 11.16 9.39
CA LEU A 163 -17.39 12.54 9.10
C LEU A 163 -16.39 13.06 10.13
N LEU A 164 -15.24 13.59 9.69
CA LEU A 164 -14.17 13.98 10.62
C LEU A 164 -14.45 15.29 11.38
N LYS A 165 -15.23 16.20 10.80
CA LYS A 165 -15.56 17.52 11.39
C LYS A 165 -17.03 17.89 11.17
N PRO A 166 -17.98 17.16 11.78
CA PRO A 166 -19.42 17.39 11.60
C PRO A 166 -19.86 18.81 11.96
N ASP A 167 -19.26 19.40 13.00
CA ASP A 167 -19.65 20.73 13.48
C ASP A 167 -19.27 21.86 12.53
N SER A 168 -18.37 21.59 11.57
CA SER A 168 -18.03 22.55 10.52
C SER A 168 -19.13 22.68 9.47
N ILE A 169 -20.16 21.82 9.47
CA ILE A 169 -21.31 21.94 8.57
C ILE A 169 -22.22 23.06 9.09
N PRO A 170 -22.49 24.11 8.30
CA PRO A 170 -23.42 25.17 8.68
C PRO A 170 -24.78 24.59 9.05
N ALA A 171 -25.42 25.11 10.10
CA ALA A 171 -26.69 24.58 10.62
C ALA A 171 -27.76 24.44 9.52
N LYS A 172 -27.83 25.41 8.60
CA LYS A 172 -28.74 25.41 7.45
C LYS A 172 -28.59 24.23 6.48
N PHE A 173 -27.46 23.51 6.52
CA PHE A 173 -27.15 22.41 5.60
C PHE A 173 -26.95 21.07 6.31
N LYS A 174 -27.07 21.04 7.65
CA LYS A 174 -26.83 19.79 8.40
C LYS A 174 -27.82 18.71 7.98
N GLN A 175 -29.10 19.04 7.88
CA GLN A 175 -30.14 18.08 7.52
C GLN A 175 -29.89 17.49 6.12
N ASP A 176 -29.82 18.33 5.09
CA ASP A 176 -29.57 17.88 3.71
C ASP A 176 -28.30 17.02 3.60
N PHE A 177 -27.23 17.38 4.32
CA PHE A 177 -26.01 16.59 4.33
C PHE A 177 -26.19 15.22 4.95
N PHE A 178 -26.85 15.14 6.11
CA PHE A 178 -27.01 13.86 6.79
C PHE A 178 -28.08 12.97 6.17
N ASP A 179 -29.06 13.55 5.46
CA ASP A 179 -30.05 12.81 4.69
C ASP A 179 -29.40 12.09 3.49
N ASP A 180 -28.45 12.73 2.80
CA ASP A 180 -27.71 12.13 1.68
C ASP A 180 -26.49 11.28 2.13
N PHE A 181 -25.98 11.51 3.34
CA PHE A 181 -24.78 10.84 3.83
C PHE A 181 -25.09 9.49 4.48
N ALA A 182 -25.00 8.42 3.68
CA ALA A 182 -25.01 7.06 4.20
C ALA A 182 -23.72 6.76 4.99
N THR A 183 -23.87 6.49 6.29
CA THR A 183 -22.77 6.07 7.20
C THR A 183 -22.33 4.62 6.96
N GLN A 184 -23.24 3.76 6.52
CA GLN A 184 -22.97 2.35 6.22
C GLN A 184 -23.52 1.96 4.85
N PRO A 185 -22.96 2.51 3.76
CA PRO A 185 -23.43 2.17 2.42
C PRO A 185 -23.08 0.71 2.10
N LYS A 186 -23.96 0.01 1.37
CA LYS A 186 -23.66 -1.35 0.90
C LYS A 186 -22.56 -1.37 -0.18
N THR A 187 -22.50 -0.31 -0.98
CA THR A 187 -21.57 -0.17 -2.11
C THR A 187 -20.87 1.17 -2.07
N ILE A 188 -19.60 1.22 -2.49
CA ILE A 188 -18.85 2.47 -2.63
C ILE A 188 -17.91 2.42 -3.82
N ASN A 189 -17.73 3.57 -4.49
CA ASN A 189 -16.68 3.76 -5.49
C ASN A 189 -15.40 4.20 -4.80
N ILE A 190 -14.37 3.36 -4.80
CA ILE A 190 -13.05 3.70 -4.28
C ILE A 190 -12.38 4.65 -5.28
N PRO A 191 -11.93 5.85 -4.87
CA PRO A 191 -11.31 6.78 -5.79
C PRO A 191 -9.92 6.28 -6.20
N ILE A 192 -9.71 5.96 -7.48
CA ILE A 192 -8.43 5.47 -8.01
C ILE A 192 -7.71 6.57 -8.79
N ARG A 193 -6.40 6.75 -8.55
CA ARG A 193 -5.57 7.73 -9.27
C ARG A 193 -5.41 7.36 -10.74
N GLU A 194 -5.31 8.38 -11.59
CA GLU A 194 -5.28 8.27 -13.06
C GLU A 194 -4.17 7.35 -13.64
N ARG A 195 -3.07 7.16 -12.94
CA ARG A 195 -1.99 6.27 -13.41
C ARG A 195 -2.18 4.79 -13.07
N PHE A 196 -3.21 4.44 -12.29
CA PHE A 196 -3.44 3.06 -11.83
C PHE A 196 -4.64 2.40 -12.49
N ASP A 197 -4.49 1.14 -12.83
CA ASP A 197 -5.57 0.32 -13.37
C ASP A 197 -6.53 -0.15 -12.26
N PRO A 198 -7.84 0.19 -12.30
CA PRO A 198 -8.80 -0.30 -11.33
C PRO A 198 -8.88 -1.82 -11.22
N GLU A 199 -8.63 -2.54 -12.30
CA GLU A 199 -8.66 -4.01 -12.30
C GLU A 199 -7.48 -4.59 -11.50
N GLU A 200 -6.28 -4.01 -11.63
CA GLU A 200 -5.13 -4.39 -10.81
C GLU A 200 -5.39 -4.10 -9.32
N VAL A 201 -5.94 -2.92 -9.01
CA VAL A 201 -6.28 -2.56 -7.63
C VAL A 201 -7.34 -3.50 -7.06
N ALA A 202 -8.35 -3.85 -7.87
CA ALA A 202 -9.39 -4.81 -7.50
C ALA A 202 -8.82 -6.19 -7.17
N GLN A 203 -7.94 -6.72 -8.01
CA GLN A 203 -7.30 -8.03 -7.80
C GLN A 203 -6.51 -8.05 -6.48
N ARG A 204 -5.73 -7.01 -6.22
CA ARG A 204 -4.95 -6.90 -4.97
C ARG A 204 -5.84 -6.72 -3.74
N LEU A 205 -6.96 -5.98 -3.85
CA LEU A 205 -7.94 -5.87 -2.77
C LEU A 205 -8.58 -7.24 -2.46
N LEU A 206 -8.97 -7.99 -3.48
CA LEU A 206 -9.58 -9.32 -3.30
C LEU A 206 -8.59 -10.33 -2.72
N ALA A 207 -7.29 -10.19 -3.00
CA ALA A 207 -6.25 -11.01 -2.39
C ALA A 207 -6.03 -10.76 -0.89
N LYS A 208 -6.70 -9.75 -0.29
CA LYS A 208 -6.68 -9.49 1.16
C LYS A 208 -7.81 -10.17 1.94
N LYS A 209 -8.77 -10.79 1.26
CA LYS A 209 -9.85 -11.55 1.89
C LYS A 209 -9.31 -12.84 2.50
#